data_AF-A0A528KML7-F1
#
_entry.id   AF-A0A528KML7-F1
#
_cell.length_a   1.000
_cell.length_b   1.000
_cell.length_c   1.000
_cell.angle_alpha   90.00
_cell.angle_beta   90.00
_cell.angle_gamma   90.00
#
_symmetry.space_group_name_H-M   'P 1'
#
loop_
_entity.id
_entity.type
_entity.pdbx_description
1 polymer ?
#
loop_
_entity_poly.entity_id
_entity_poly.type
_entity_poly.pdbx_seq_one_letter_code
_entity_poly.pdbx_strand_id
1 'polypeptide(L)'
;MEHIAALLFVVGCSSTMTDCRELQVPVSVFETERACTAERPFALGDLQGQAPHIVGKCLAVDPALEDDYDRIAWNVRPDGTLVASLEVSGMLVASNSVRPEKDYLKQQ
;
A
#
# COMPACT_ATOMS: atom_id res chain seq x y z
N MET A 1 3.04 10.97 -20.98
CA MET A 1 3.52 10.72 -19.61
C MET A 1 2.74 9.49 -19.17
N GLU A 2 3.43 8.41 -18.84
CA GLU A 2 2.79 7.15 -18.49
C GLU A 2 2.29 7.26 -17.06
N HIS A 3 0.99 7.05 -16.85
CA HIS A 3 0.38 7.15 -15.53
C HIS A 3 0.70 5.87 -14.76
N ILE A 4 1.17 6.00 -13.52
CA ILE A 4 1.36 4.84 -12.65
C ILE A 4 0.03 4.57 -11.94
N ALA A 5 -0.50 3.35 -12.05
CA ALA A 5 -1.72 2.96 -11.36
C ALA A 5 -1.49 1.89 -10.29
N ALA A 6 -0.38 1.16 -10.36
CA ALA A 6 -0.09 0.11 -9.39
C ALA A 6 1.41 -0.09 -9.15
N LEU A 7 1.73 -0.41 -7.90
CA LEU A 7 3.06 -0.80 -7.46
C LEU A 7 3.07 -2.24 -6.92
N LEU A 8 3.90 -3.11 -7.49
CA LEU A 8 4.16 -4.45 -6.97
C LEU A 8 5.16 -4.37 -5.82
N PHE A 9 4.67 -4.65 -4.62
CA PHE A 9 5.48 -4.75 -3.40
C PHE A 9 5.66 -6.21 -3.01
N VAL A 10 6.89 -6.62 -2.75
CA VAL A 10 7.23 -8.02 -2.40
C VAL A 10 8.02 -8.09 -1.10
N VAL A 11 7.63 -9.04 -0.24
CA VAL A 11 8.27 -9.31 1.04
C VAL A 11 8.69 -10.77 1.10
N GLY A 12 9.92 -11.00 1.55
CA GLY A 12 10.46 -12.31 1.88
C GLY A 12 10.54 -12.49 3.39
N CYS A 13 10.02 -13.59 3.90
CA CYS A 13 10.02 -13.93 5.33
C CYS A 13 10.77 -15.24 5.61
N SER A 14 11.31 -15.35 6.82
CA SER A 14 11.80 -16.61 7.39
C SER A 14 10.69 -17.65 7.52
N SER A 15 11.06 -18.93 7.70
CA SER A 15 10.10 -20.04 7.83
C SER A 15 9.12 -19.89 9.00
N THR A 16 9.49 -19.09 10.00
CA THR A 16 8.67 -18.79 11.18
C THR A 16 7.81 -17.52 11.03
N MET A 17 7.90 -16.82 9.89
CA MET A 17 7.21 -15.54 9.63
C MET A 17 7.56 -14.41 10.61
N THR A 18 8.68 -14.54 11.34
CA THR A 18 9.13 -13.54 12.33
C THR A 18 10.07 -12.51 11.73
N ASP A 19 10.84 -12.89 10.71
CA ASP A 19 11.87 -12.05 10.10
C ASP A 19 11.51 -11.82 8.64
N CYS A 20 10.85 -10.70 8.38
CA CYS A 20 10.39 -10.30 7.07
C CYS A 20 11.17 -9.08 6.57
N ARG A 21 11.51 -9.08 5.29
CA ARG A 21 12.18 -7.96 4.63
C ARG A 21 11.64 -7.75 3.23
N GLU A 22 11.72 -6.52 2.75
CA GLU A 22 11.43 -6.21 1.35
C GLU A 22 12.41 -6.94 0.42
N LEU A 23 11.90 -7.46 -0.70
CA LEU A 23 12.70 -8.01 -1.79
C LEU A 23 12.56 -7.13 -3.02
N GLN A 24 13.68 -6.85 -3.69
CA GLN A 24 13.69 -6.03 -4.89
C GLN A 24 13.21 -6.85 -6.08
N VAL A 25 12.23 -6.33 -6.82
CA VAL A 25 11.75 -6.89 -8.08
C VAL A 25 12.30 -6.08 -9.26
N PRO A 26 12.57 -6.72 -10.42
CA PRO A 26 13.06 -5.99 -11.60
C PRO A 26 12.06 -4.97 -12.14
N VAL A 27 10.76 -5.28 -12.06
CA VAL A 27 9.66 -4.40 -12.47
C VAL A 27 8.66 -4.30 -11.31
N SER A 28 8.57 -3.11 -10.73
CA SER A 28 7.70 -2.82 -9.59
C SER A 28 6.55 -1.88 -9.93
N VAL A 29 6.53 -1.24 -11.09
CA VAL A 29 5.61 -0.14 -11.43
C VAL A 29 4.81 -0.49 -12.67
N PHE A 30 3.50 -0.29 -12.62
CA PHE A 30 2.57 -0.68 -13.68
C PHE A 30 1.53 0.41 -13.95
N GLU A 31 1.18 0.57 -15.23
CA GLU A 31 0.12 1.49 -15.66
C GLU A 31 -1.29 1.05 -15.27
N THR A 32 -1.48 -0.22 -14.92
CA THR A 32 -2.78 -0.74 -14.46
C THR A 32 -2.61 -1.79 -13.37
N GLU A 33 -3.58 -1.85 -12.46
CA GLU A 33 -3.65 -2.91 -11.42
C GLU A 33 -3.76 -4.32 -12.05
N ARG A 34 -4.44 -4.42 -13.20
CA ARG A 34 -4.56 -5.68 -13.94
C ARG A 34 -3.21 -6.18 -14.43
N ALA A 35 -2.38 -5.29 -15.00
CA ALA A 35 -1.03 -5.64 -15.45
C ALA A 35 -0.16 -6.08 -14.26
N CYS A 36 -0.18 -5.33 -13.15
CA CYS A 36 0.53 -5.72 -11.93
C CYS A 36 0.10 -7.10 -11.43
N THR A 37 -1.22 -7.35 -11.38
CA THR A 37 -1.76 -8.62 -10.88
C THR A 37 -1.40 -9.79 -11.77
N ALA A 38 -1.37 -9.58 -13.09
CA ALA A 38 -0.97 -10.58 -14.07
C ALA A 38 0.53 -10.90 -13.98
N GLU A 39 1.37 -9.90 -13.72
CA GLU A 39 2.83 -10.06 -13.63
C GLU A 39 3.29 -10.66 -12.30
N ARG A 40 2.58 -10.35 -11.22
CA ARG A 40 2.91 -10.79 -9.85
C ARG A 40 3.36 -12.26 -9.73
N PRO A 41 2.65 -13.28 -10.22
CA PRO A 41 3.10 -14.66 -10.07
C PRO A 41 4.46 -14.94 -10.70
N PHE A 42 4.80 -14.28 -11.81
CA PHE A 42 6.09 -14.43 -12.48
C PHE A 42 7.21 -13.77 -11.67
N ALA A 43 6.98 -12.52 -11.24
CA ALA A 43 7.92 -11.81 -10.37
C ALA A 43 8.20 -12.57 -9.06
N LEU A 44 7.18 -13.20 -8.45
CA LEU A 44 7.37 -14.05 -7.26
C LEU A 44 8.11 -15.36 -7.59
N GLY A 45 7.97 -15.87 -8.81
CA GLY A 45 8.72 -17.00 -9.34
C GLY A 45 10.21 -16.70 -9.46
N ASP A 46 10.57 -15.52 -9.96
CA ASP A 46 11.97 -15.10 -10.14
C ASP A 46 12.72 -14.90 -8.81
N LEU A 47 11.98 -14.64 -7.73
CA LEU A 47 12.53 -14.48 -6.39
C LEU A 47 12.65 -15.79 -5.62
N GLN A 48 12.19 -16.91 -6.17
CA GLN A 48 12.23 -18.21 -5.49
C GLN A 48 13.66 -18.53 -5.02
N GLY A 49 13.77 -18.97 -3.77
CA GLY A 49 15.06 -19.25 -3.13
C GLY A 49 15.72 -18.06 -2.42
N GLN A 50 15.24 -16.83 -2.60
CA GLN A 50 15.75 -15.67 -1.84
C GLN A 50 15.22 -15.62 -0.40
N ALA A 51 14.06 -16.21 -0.14
CA ALA A 51 13.50 -16.40 1.19
C ALA A 51 12.62 -17.66 1.25
N PRO A 52 12.46 -18.28 2.44
CA PRO A 52 11.56 -19.41 2.64
C PRO A 52 10.11 -19.14 2.26
N HIS A 53 9.60 -17.94 2.56
CA HIS A 53 8.27 -17.52 2.17
C HIS A 53 8.34 -16.18 1.45
N ILE A 54 7.65 -16.08 0.32
CA ILE A 54 7.63 -14.88 -0.51
C ILE A 54 6.19 -14.55 -0.80
N VAL A 55 5.79 -13.33 -0.48
CA VAL A 55 4.44 -12.82 -0.66
C VAL A 55 4.50 -11.45 -1.32
N GLY A 56 3.62 -11.23 -2.30
CA GLY A 56 3.56 -9.97 -3.04
C GLY A 56 2.16 -9.41 -3.11
N LYS A 57 2.06 -8.07 -3.17
CA LYS A 57 0.79 -7.35 -3.29
C LYS A 57 0.93 -6.21 -4.29
N CYS A 58 -0.07 -6.06 -5.15
CA CYS A 58 -0.24 -4.86 -5.97
C CYS A 58 -0.91 -3.78 -5.11
N LEU A 59 -0.24 -2.66 -4.94
CA LEU A 59 -0.72 -1.48 -4.24
C LEU A 59 -1.30 -0.53 -5.27
N ALA A 60 -2.54 -0.10 -5.10
CA ALA A 60 -3.14 0.92 -5.94
C ALA A 60 -2.46 2.26 -5.67
N VAL A 61 -2.11 2.97 -6.74
CA VAL A 61 -1.60 4.34 -6.72
C VAL A 61 -2.76 5.26 -7.06
N ASP A 62 -3.05 6.22 -6.18
CA ASP A 62 -3.98 7.31 -6.50
C ASP A 62 -3.23 8.35 -7.36
N PRO A 63 -3.62 8.62 -8.61
CA PRO A 63 -2.96 9.60 -9.46
C PRO A 63 -2.95 11.02 -8.87
N ALA A 64 -3.86 11.33 -7.93
CA ALA A 64 -3.89 12.62 -7.26
C ALA A 64 -2.80 12.77 -6.19
N LEU A 65 -2.21 11.66 -5.74
CA LEU A 65 -1.20 11.59 -4.67
C LEU A 65 0.12 10.96 -5.13
N GLU A 66 0.27 10.71 -6.44
CA GLU A 66 1.42 10.00 -7.01
C GLU A 66 2.76 10.63 -6.59
N ASP A 67 2.85 11.96 -6.66
CA ASP A 67 4.04 12.74 -6.29
C ASP A 67 4.19 12.93 -4.78
N ASP A 68 3.14 12.65 -3.99
CA ASP A 68 3.10 12.91 -2.55
C ASP A 68 3.43 11.67 -1.70
N TYR A 69 3.28 10.45 -2.24
CA TYR A 69 3.59 9.23 -1.50
C TYR A 69 5.07 9.16 -1.12
N ASP A 70 5.36 9.04 0.18
CA ASP A 70 6.72 9.04 0.70
C ASP A 70 7.08 7.76 1.48
N ARG A 71 6.09 6.90 1.75
CA ARG A 71 6.31 5.65 2.47
C ARG A 71 5.32 4.55 2.12
N ILE A 72 5.78 3.32 2.31
CA ILE A 72 4.93 2.12 2.27
C ILE A 72 4.74 1.62 3.70
N ALA A 73 3.50 1.63 4.20
CA ALA A 73 3.16 0.97 5.44
C ALA A 73 2.83 -0.49 5.14
N TRP A 74 3.53 -1.43 5.77
CA TRP A 74 3.33 -2.85 5.51
C TRP A 74 3.54 -3.72 6.76
N ASN A 75 2.86 -4.87 6.77
CA ASN A 75 3.02 -5.92 7.76
C ASN A 75 2.64 -7.27 7.16
N VAL A 76 3.39 -8.32 7.49
CA VAL A 76 3.02 -9.71 7.19
C VAL A 76 2.40 -10.31 8.44
N ARG A 77 1.18 -10.83 8.30
CA ARG A 77 0.51 -11.53 9.38
C ARG A 77 1.06 -12.96 9.52
N PRO A 78 0.94 -13.60 10.70
CA PRO A 78 1.41 -14.98 10.90
C PRO A 78 0.77 -16.02 9.96
N ASP A 79 -0.39 -15.71 9.37
CA ASP A 79 -1.06 -16.53 8.35
C ASP A 79 -0.45 -16.39 6.94
N GLY A 80 0.60 -15.57 6.78
CA GLY A 80 1.24 -15.26 5.50
C GLY A 80 0.55 -14.13 4.72
N THR A 81 -0.49 -13.50 5.26
CA THR A 81 -1.17 -12.39 4.57
C THR A 81 -0.34 -11.11 4.65
N LEU A 82 0.06 -10.57 3.50
CA LEU A 82 0.68 -9.25 3.39
C LEU A 82 -0.39 -8.14 3.37
N VAL A 83 -0.36 -7.29 4.39
CA VAL A 83 -1.13 -6.04 4.45
C VAL A 83 -0.18 -4.90 4.15
N ALA A 84 -0.40 -4.20 3.05
CA ALA A 84 0.42 -3.07 2.63
C ALA A 84 -0.44 -2.00 1.95
N SER A 85 -0.01 -0.74 2.09
CA SER A 85 -0.59 0.47 1.50
C SER A 85 0.46 1.57 1.31
N LEU A 86 0.25 2.43 0.32
CA LEU A 86 1.00 3.66 0.15
C LEU A 86 0.44 4.72 1.11
N GLU A 87 1.32 5.46 1.77
CA GLU A 87 0.94 6.53 2.69
C GLU A 87 1.74 7.80 2.36
N VAL A 88 1.14 8.94 2.70
CA VAL A 88 1.77 10.27 2.65
C VAL A 88 1.98 10.71 4.10
N SER A 89 3.20 11.06 4.48
CA SER A 89 3.46 11.65 5.78
C SER A 89 2.94 13.09 5.84
N GLY A 90 2.35 13.48 6.98
CA GLY A 90 2.02 14.88 7.24
C GLY A 90 0.72 15.40 6.62
N MET A 91 -0.21 14.54 6.20
CA MET A 91 -1.55 14.98 5.77
C MET A 91 -2.27 15.76 6.89
N LEU A 92 -2.56 17.03 6.63
CA LEU A 92 -3.43 17.85 7.46
C LEU A 92 -4.89 17.60 7.05
N VAL A 93 -5.62 16.80 7.84
CA VAL A 93 -7.06 16.60 7.64
C VAL A 93 -7.82 17.81 8.19
N ALA A 94 -8.43 18.59 7.31
CA ALA A 94 -9.41 19.59 7.71
C ALA A 94 -10.69 18.87 8.17
N SER A 95 -10.98 18.87 9.47
CA SER A 95 -12.26 18.42 10.00
C SER A 95 -13.20 19.61 10.21
N ASN A 96 -14.40 19.55 9.66
CA ASN A 96 -15.44 20.53 9.94
C ASN A 96 -16.34 19.97 11.06
N SER A 97 -16.01 20.26 12.32
CA SER A 97 -16.92 19.97 13.42
C SER A 97 -18.16 20.87 13.27
N VAL A 98 -19.32 20.28 13.00
CA VAL A 98 -20.61 21.00 13.00
C VAL A 98 -20.78 21.63 14.38
N ARG A 99 -20.62 22.95 14.44
CA ARG A 99 -20.85 23.74 15.64
C ARG A 99 -22.37 23.76 15.88
N PRO A 100 -22.89 23.29 17.03
CA PRO A 100 -24.32 23.37 17.28
C PRO A 100 -24.72 24.85 17.30
N GLU A 101 -25.63 25.20 16.40
CA GLU A 101 -26.26 26.51 16.31
C GLU A 101 -26.93 26.81 17.66
N LYS A 102 -26.55 27.91 18.32
CA LYS A 102 -27.21 28.34 19.55
C LYS A 102 -28.63 28.78 19.19
N ASP A 103 -29.59 27.96 19.58
CA ASP A 103 -31.02 28.24 19.61
C ASP A 103 -31.28 29.55 20.38
N TYR A 104 -31.44 30.65 19.65
CA TYR A 104 -31.63 32.00 20.19
C TYR A 104 -33.09 32.45 20.05
N LEU A 105 -34.06 31.59 20.41
CA LEU A 105 -35.47 31.97 20.33
C LEU A 105 -36.30 31.32 21.45
N LYS A 106 -36.20 31.84 22.68
CA LYS A 106 -37.32 31.87 23.65
C LYS A 106 -37.17 33.02 24.65
N GLN A 107 -37.70 34.19 24.33
CA GLN A 107 -38.32 35.09 25.32
C GLN A 107 -39.48 35.85 24.65
N GLN A 108 -40.69 35.42 24.97
CA GLN A 108 -41.90 36.25 25.06
C GLN A 108 -42.74 35.67 26.21
#